data_AF-A0A7L6AU99-F1
#
_entry.id   AF-A0A7L6AU99-F1
#
_cell.length_a   1.000
_cell.length_b   1.000
_cell.length_c   1.000
_cell.angle_alpha   90.00
_cell.angle_beta   90.00
_cell.angle_gamma   90.00
#
_symmetry.space_group_name_H-M   'P 1'
#
loop_
_entity.id
_entity.type
_entity.pdbx_description
1 polymer ?
#
loop_
_entity_poly.entity_id
_entity_poly.type
_entity_poly.pdbx_seq_one_letter_code
_entity_poly.pdbx_strand_id
1 'polypeptide(L)' 'MKIKTFAIVAFAVLSMGLASAASADGAALYTSKACASCHGADAKTSILPVYPKLAGQNAEYLYG' A
#
# COMPACT_ATOMS: atom_id res chain seq x y z
N MET A 1 10.73 -13.80 40.95
CA MET A 1 9.68 -14.05 39.92
C MET A 1 9.17 -12.77 39.27
N LYS A 2 8.87 -11.69 40.00
CA LYS A 2 8.39 -10.40 39.43
C LYS A 2 9.28 -9.82 38.30
N ILE A 3 10.61 -9.82 38.46
CA ILE A 3 11.56 -9.28 37.46
C ILE A 3 11.54 -10.07 36.13
N LYS A 4 11.40 -11.40 36.19
CA LYS A 4 11.31 -12.25 34.99
C LYS A 4 10.00 -11.97 34.23
N THR A 5 8.91 -11.73 34.96
CA THR A 5 7.62 -11.37 34.37
C THR A 5 7.66 -10.01 33.68
N PHE A 6 8.31 -9.00 34.27
CA PHE A 6 8.48 -7.69 33.63
C PHE A 6 9.33 -7.73 32.35
N ALA A 7 10.41 -8.54 32.35
CA ALA A 7 11.26 -8.70 31.17
C ALA A 7 10.53 -9.38 30.00
N ILE A 8 9.67 -10.37 30.28
CA ILE A 8 8.87 -11.06 29.26
C ILE A 8 7.81 -10.13 28.66
N VAL A 9 7.15 -9.33 29.50
CA VAL A 9 6.13 -8.36 29.04
C VAL A 9 6.77 -7.27 28.18
N ALA A 10 7.93 -6.74 28.57
CA ALA A 10 8.64 -5.72 27.78
C ALA A 10 9.08 -6.24 26.40
N PHE A 11 9.50 -7.49 26.31
CA PHE A 11 9.92 -8.11 25.04
C PHE A 11 8.73 -8.36 24.09
N ALA A 12 7.55 -8.69 24.64
CA ALA A 12 6.33 -8.89 23.86
C ALA A 12 5.76 -7.59 23.28
N VAL A 13 5.93 -6.45 23.97
CA VAL A 13 5.46 -5.14 23.47
C VAL A 13 6.36 -4.61 22.35
N LEU A 14 7.66 -4.88 22.42
CA LEU A 14 8.62 -4.44 21.40
C LEU A 14 8.43 -5.14 20.03
N SER A 15 7.92 -6.38 20.04
CA SER A 15 7.71 -7.17 18.82
C SER A 15 6.46 -6.76 18.03
N MET A 16 5.55 -5.99 18.62
CA MET A 16 4.33 -5.50 17.95
C MET A 16 4.57 -4.27 17.06
N GLY A 17 5.64 -3.51 17.33
CA GLY A 17 5.94 -2.25 16.62
C GLY A 17 6.65 -2.41 15.27
N LEU A 18 7.03 -3.65 14.90
CA LEU A 18 7.80 -3.94 13.67
C LEU A 18 6.96 -4.55 12.54
N ALA A 19 5.63 -4.56 12.66
CA ALA A 19 4.77 -4.89 11.54
C ALA A 19 4.81 -3.74 10.53
N SER A 20 5.79 -3.76 9.62
CA SER A 20 5.77 -2.92 8.43
C SER A 20 4.46 -3.20 7.69
N ALA A 21 3.63 -2.18 7.50
CA ALA A 21 2.53 -2.25 6.54
C ALA A 21 3.15 -2.48 5.17
N ALA A 22 3.15 -3.73 4.70
CA ALA A 22 3.59 -4.05 3.36
C ALA A 22 2.64 -3.36 2.39
N SER A 23 3.14 -2.37 1.65
CA SER A 23 2.36 -1.75 0.58
C SER A 23 1.98 -2.84 -0.41
N ALA A 24 0.68 -2.94 -0.73
CA ALA A 24 0.19 -3.90 -1.70
C ALA A 24 0.88 -3.70 -3.06
N ASP A 25 1.06 -4.80 -3.80
CA ASP A 25 1.60 -4.75 -5.16
C ASP A 25 0.64 -3.96 -6.06
N GLY A 26 1.05 -2.74 -6.41
CA GLY A 26 0.23 -1.83 -7.22
C GLY A 26 -0.12 -2.39 -8.59
N ALA A 27 0.75 -3.21 -9.19
CA ALA A 27 0.46 -3.82 -10.49
C ALA A 27 -0.63 -4.88 -10.35
N ALA A 28 -0.55 -5.71 -9.32
CA ALA A 28 -1.59 -6.70 -9.02
C ALA A 28 -2.94 -6.04 -8.70
N LEU A 29 -2.92 -4.92 -7.95
CA LEU A 29 -4.13 -4.14 -7.68
C LEU A 29 -4.72 -3.54 -8.97
N TYR A 30 -3.87 -3.02 -9.86
CA TYR A 30 -4.32 -2.41 -11.11
C TYR A 30 -5.16 -3.37 -11.96
N THR A 31 -4.72 -4.63 -12.03
CA THR A 31 -5.46 -5.70 -12.73
C THR A 31 -6.66 -6.19 -11.94
N SER A 32 -6.51 -6.45 -10.63
CA SER A 32 -7.56 -7.10 -9.82
C SER A 32 -8.70 -6.17 -9.41
N LYS A 33 -8.49 -4.86 -9.42
CA LYS A 33 -9.46 -3.84 -8.98
C LYS A 33 -10.10 -3.07 -10.14
N ALA A 34 -9.98 -3.58 -11.36
CA ALA A 34 -10.56 -3.00 -12.58
C ALA A 34 -10.14 -1.53 -12.84
N CYS A 35 -8.98 -1.09 -12.32
CA CYS A 35 -8.48 0.27 -12.53
C CYS A 35 -8.35 0.62 -14.02
N ALA A 36 -7.98 -0.38 -14.82
CA ALA A 36 -7.85 -0.27 -16.27
C ALA A 36 -9.16 0.10 -17.00
N SER A 37 -10.34 -0.10 -16.40
CA SER A 37 -11.63 0.23 -17.04
C SER A 37 -11.79 1.73 -17.28
N CYS A 38 -11.12 2.57 -16.48
CA CYS A 38 -11.15 4.02 -16.62
C CYS A 38 -9.79 4.57 -17.10
N HIS A 39 -8.69 4.03 -16.55
CA HIS A 39 -7.35 4.57 -16.76
C HIS A 39 -6.57 3.89 -17.90
N GLY A 40 -7.19 2.95 -18.61
CA GLY A 40 -6.60 2.23 -19.73
C GLY A 40 -5.75 1.03 -19.29
N ALA A 41 -5.38 0.17 -20.24
CA ALA A 41 -4.57 -1.02 -19.91
C ALA A 41 -3.14 -0.68 -19.48
N ASP A 42 -2.60 0.45 -19.95
CA ASP A 42 -1.21 0.86 -19.75
C ASP A 42 -1.04 1.98 -18.70
N ALA A 43 -2.14 2.44 -18.09
CA ALA A 43 -2.20 3.61 -17.21
C ALA A 43 -1.70 4.94 -17.83
N LYS A 44 -1.32 4.96 -19.12
CA LYS A 44 -0.85 6.13 -19.88
C LYS A 44 -1.94 6.71 -20.79
N THR A 45 -2.91 5.87 -21.17
CA THR A 45 -3.96 6.21 -22.13
C THR A 45 -5.32 5.88 -21.54
N SER A 46 -5.93 6.87 -20.88
CA SER A 46 -7.27 6.75 -20.32
C SER A 46 -8.34 6.51 -21.39
N ILE A 47 -9.43 5.85 -21.00
CA ILE A 47 -10.55 5.55 -21.91
C ILE A 47 -11.31 6.82 -22.31
N LEU A 48 -11.32 7.84 -21.44
CA LEU A 48 -11.89 9.15 -21.69
C LEU A 48 -10.93 10.27 -21.25
N PRO A 49 -10.97 11.47 -21.88
CA PRO A 49 -10.06 12.57 -21.55
C PRO A 49 -10.18 13.10 -20.11
N VAL A 50 -11.33 12.90 -19.47
CA VAL A 50 -11.58 13.34 -18.08
C VAL A 50 -10.84 12.49 -17.04
N TYR A 51 -10.51 11.24 -17.37
CA TYR A 51 -9.81 10.37 -16.43
C TYR A 51 -8.30 10.64 -16.49
N PRO A 52 -7.64 10.90 -15.35
CA PRO A 52 -6.22 11.21 -15.32
C PRO A 52 -5.37 9.98 -15.67
N LYS A 53 -4.15 10.25 -16.15
CA LYS A 53 -3.12 9.23 -16.37
C LYS A 53 -2.47 8.88 -15.04
N LEU A 54 -2.33 7.58 -14.75
CA LEU A 54 -1.71 7.12 -13.51
C LEU A 54 -0.24 6.73 -13.70
N ALA A 55 0.16 6.36 -14.91
CA ALA A 55 1.55 6.01 -15.21
C ALA A 55 2.47 7.22 -15.00
N GLY A 56 3.50 7.02 -14.16
CA GLY A 56 4.47 8.06 -13.82
C GLY A 56 3.93 9.16 -12.91
N GLN A 57 2.74 8.96 -12.30
CA GLN A 57 2.22 9.93 -11.36
C GLN A 57 3.00 9.90 -10.04
N ASN A 58 3.07 11.06 -9.35
CA ASN A 58 3.80 11.17 -8.11
C ASN A 58 3.11 10.37 -7.00
N ALA A 59 3.90 9.76 -6.12
CA ALA A 59 3.39 8.89 -5.06
C ALA A 59 2.44 9.63 -4.11
N GLU A 60 2.74 10.88 -3.78
CA GLU A 60 1.90 11.69 -2.88
C GLU A 60 0.49 11.90 -3.46
N TYR A 61 0.36 12.09 -4.77
CA TYR A 61 -0.93 12.21 -5.43
C TYR A 61 -1.72 10.89 -5.43
N LEU A 62 -1.03 9.74 -5.42
CA LEU A 62 -1.66 8.42 -5.44
C LEU A 62 -2.01 7.90 -4.04
N TYR A 63 -1.27 8.31 -3.01
CA TYR A 63 -1.35 7.74 -1.65
C TYR A 63 -1.54 8.75 -0.52
N GLY A 64 -1.59 10.05 -0.82
CA GLY A 64 -1.80 11.13 0.16
C GLY A 64 -3.14 11.07 0.87
#